data_AF-A0A2N2DNQ2-F1
#
_entry.id   AF-A0A2N2DNQ2-F1
#
_cell.length_a   1.000
_cell.length_b   1.000
_cell.length_c   1.000
_cell.angle_alpha   90.00
_cell.angle_beta   90.00
_cell.angle_gamma   90.00
#
_symmetry.space_group_name_H-M   'P 1'
#
loop_
_entity.id
_entity.type
_entity.pdbx_description
1 polymer ?
#
loop_
_entity_poly.entity_id
_entity_poly.type
_entity_poly.pdbx_seq_one_letter_code
_entity_poly.pdbx_strand_id
1 'polypeptide(L)'
;MLRNYAGIRTFTIQSGLRYDHGETSARNVAARLKDRAPLTVAVAFEPADIDFMTECIGISTKFYMQTFLKTTGTVEKIANFIPKNRDRLSSTKTGLEYVREIINLEEIAELMTDDSLQAELLGIDTNIPCAVPRAISFTASMYTLGLPPEFIGIGRCLNVIVSKYGNEGIARLLDCYPQLYDDLSFAAKYVNLKVSKGLIDESARLEYQEDLESACRLLNITGVNEEITEDEFYHTLLKSIRPILMHLFGSQSDLFNDSEEEKKILHEWIIKMGKLRGSLG
;
A
#
# COMPACT_ATOMS: atom_id res chain seq x y z
N MET A 1 6.38 15.46 5.57
CA MET A 1 5.06 15.95 5.12
C MET A 1 5.07 17.34 4.48
N LEU A 2 5.24 18.44 5.23
CA LEU A 2 5.08 19.80 4.66
C LEU A 2 6.10 20.17 3.57
N ARG A 3 7.30 19.57 3.59
CA ARG A 3 8.29 19.69 2.51
C ARG A 3 7.81 18.99 1.23
N ASN A 4 7.25 17.78 1.36
CA ASN A 4 6.76 16.97 0.25
C ASN A 4 5.55 17.59 -0.44
N TYR A 5 4.61 18.09 0.36
CA TYR A 5 3.34 18.67 -0.12
C TYR A 5 3.35 20.21 0.01
N ALA A 6 4.51 20.83 -0.25
CA ALA A 6 4.64 22.28 -0.19
C ALA A 6 3.70 22.95 -1.20
N GLY A 7 3.00 24.00 -0.77
CA GLY A 7 1.94 24.65 -1.57
C GLY A 7 0.51 24.19 -1.26
N ILE A 8 0.32 23.03 -0.60
CA ILE A 8 -1.00 22.61 -0.12
C ILE A 8 -1.47 23.51 1.02
N ARG A 9 -2.76 23.88 1.00
CA ARG A 9 -3.39 24.79 1.99
C ARG A 9 -4.45 24.12 2.85
N THR A 10 -4.97 22.98 2.44
CA THR A 10 -6.00 22.25 3.18
C THR A 10 -5.58 20.80 3.32
N PHE A 11 -5.49 20.34 4.56
CA PHE A 11 -5.13 18.97 4.90
C PHE A 11 -6.30 18.28 5.58
N THR A 12 -6.59 17.05 5.17
CA THR A 12 -7.67 16.26 5.74
C THR A 12 -7.22 15.62 7.05
N ILE A 13 -7.86 15.98 8.17
CA ILE A 13 -7.67 15.31 9.46
C ILE A 13 -8.63 14.11 9.54
N GLN A 14 -8.12 12.94 9.17
CA GLN A 14 -8.91 11.71 9.08
C GLN A 14 -9.20 11.07 10.45
N SER A 15 -10.07 10.06 10.47
CA SER A 15 -10.49 9.37 11.70
C SER A 15 -9.32 8.71 12.45
N GLY A 16 -8.34 8.11 11.78
CA GLY A 16 -7.20 7.47 12.44
C GLY A 16 -6.43 8.43 13.34
N LEU A 17 -6.09 9.62 12.82
CA LEU A 17 -5.42 10.66 13.61
C LEU A 17 -6.27 11.16 14.79
N ARG A 18 -7.60 11.25 14.64
CA ARG A 18 -8.49 11.76 15.70
C ARG A 18 -8.74 10.75 16.82
N TYR A 19 -8.90 9.48 16.47
CA TYR A 19 -9.37 8.45 17.40
C TYR A 19 -8.28 7.47 17.80
N ASP A 20 -7.41 7.03 16.89
CA ASP A 20 -6.37 6.05 17.18
C ASP A 20 -5.12 6.72 17.80
N HIS A 21 -4.70 7.88 17.27
CA HIS A 21 -3.63 8.69 17.87
C HIS A 21 -4.11 9.60 19.02
N GLY A 22 -5.42 9.75 19.17
CA GLY A 22 -6.07 10.52 20.23
C GLY A 22 -6.13 12.03 20.00
N GLU A 23 -6.99 12.68 20.78
CA GLU A 23 -7.34 14.09 20.64
C GLU A 23 -6.14 15.04 20.78
N THR A 24 -5.27 14.80 21.77
CA THR A 24 -4.08 15.64 22.00
C THR A 24 -3.15 15.64 20.79
N SER A 25 -2.91 14.48 20.20
CA SER A 25 -2.10 14.37 18.98
C SER A 25 -2.74 15.10 17.82
N ALA A 26 -4.04 14.89 17.59
CA ALA A 26 -4.79 15.55 16.52
C ALA A 26 -4.78 17.09 16.65
N ARG A 27 -4.98 17.61 17.87
CA ARG A 27 -4.91 19.06 18.16
C ARG A 27 -3.51 19.61 17.90
N ASN A 28 -2.47 18.91 18.34
CA ASN A 28 -1.08 19.32 18.11
C ASN A 28 -0.72 19.35 16.62
N VAL A 29 -1.14 18.34 15.84
CA VAL A 29 -0.96 18.31 14.39
C VAL A 29 -1.73 19.46 13.73
N ALA A 30 -2.99 19.67 14.08
CA ALA A 30 -3.79 20.76 13.52
C ALA A 30 -3.19 22.14 13.83
N ALA A 31 -2.69 22.36 15.05
CA ALA A 31 -2.02 23.59 15.44
C ALA A 31 -0.73 23.81 14.63
N ARG A 32 0.10 22.76 14.48
CA ARG A 32 1.33 22.82 13.68
C ARG A 32 1.04 23.08 12.20
N LEU A 33 0.03 22.43 11.62
CA LEU A 33 -0.36 22.67 10.22
C LEU A 33 -0.86 24.11 10.02
N LYS A 34 -1.65 24.64 10.96
CA LYS A 34 -2.12 26.02 10.91
C LYS A 34 -0.98 27.04 10.95
N ASP A 35 0.05 26.77 11.77
CA ASP A 35 1.24 27.63 11.90
C ASP A 35 2.18 27.50 10.69
N ARG A 36 2.45 26.27 10.23
CA ARG A 36 3.54 25.98 9.30
C ARG A 36 3.13 25.84 7.85
N ALA A 37 1.91 25.38 7.54
CA ALA A 37 1.48 25.20 6.14
C ALA A 37 1.43 26.52 5.35
N PRO A 38 1.00 27.67 5.91
CA PRO A 38 1.03 28.94 5.18
C PRO A 38 2.46 29.40 4.80
N LEU A 39 3.48 28.91 5.51
CA LEU A 39 4.88 29.26 5.27
C LEU A 39 5.50 28.45 4.11
N THR A 40 4.83 27.41 3.61
CA THR A 40 5.32 26.62 2.48
C THR A 40 4.87 27.22 1.16
N VAL A 41 5.77 27.28 0.19
CA VAL A 41 5.50 27.75 -1.17
C VAL A 41 5.46 26.53 -2.10
N ALA A 42 4.59 26.56 -3.10
CA ALA A 42 4.54 25.52 -4.12
C ALA A 42 5.92 25.41 -4.80
N VAL A 43 6.40 24.17 -4.94
CA VAL A 43 7.65 23.91 -5.66
C VAL A 43 7.39 24.13 -7.14
N ALA A 44 8.19 24.99 -7.77
CA ALA A 44 8.23 25.10 -9.22
C ALA A 44 9.19 24.03 -9.74
N PHE A 45 8.65 23.05 -10.46
CA PHE A 45 9.44 22.01 -11.11
C PHE A 45 9.81 22.44 -12.51
N GLU A 46 11.05 22.18 -12.91
CA GLU A 46 11.49 22.41 -14.28
C GLU A 46 10.86 21.37 -15.23
N PRO A 47 10.70 21.66 -16.52
CA PRO A 47 10.13 20.70 -17.48
C PRO A 47 10.82 19.33 -17.44
N ALA A 48 12.15 19.31 -17.29
CA ALA A 48 12.90 18.07 -17.17
C ALA A 48 12.52 17.25 -15.92
N ASP A 49 12.13 17.90 -14.81
CA ASP A 49 11.69 17.21 -13.59
C ASP A 49 10.29 16.63 -13.75
N ILE A 50 9.41 17.34 -14.47
CA ILE A 50 8.10 16.83 -14.87
C ILE A 50 8.26 15.58 -15.75
N ASP A 51 9.15 15.62 -16.74
CA ASP A 51 9.42 14.47 -17.61
C ASP A 51 9.94 13.27 -16.80
N PHE A 52 10.88 13.52 -15.88
CA PHE A 52 11.42 12.48 -15.00
C PHE A 52 10.37 11.89 -14.04
N MET A 53 9.54 12.73 -13.42
CA MET A 53 8.45 12.27 -12.56
C MET A 53 7.45 11.45 -13.35
N THR A 54 7.14 11.86 -14.57
CA THR A 54 6.22 11.16 -15.46
C THR A 54 6.76 9.79 -15.83
N GLU A 55 8.04 9.69 -16.20
CA GLU A 55 8.67 8.38 -16.45
C GLU A 55 8.65 7.49 -15.19
N CYS A 56 8.94 8.06 -14.01
CA CYS A 56 8.85 7.32 -12.74
C CYS A 56 7.42 6.80 -12.49
N ILE A 57 6.38 7.59 -12.82
CA ILE A 57 4.98 7.17 -12.72
C ILE A 57 4.71 5.98 -13.64
N GLY A 58 5.15 6.01 -14.90
CA GLY A 58 4.94 4.90 -15.82
C GLY A 58 5.63 3.61 -15.36
N ILE A 59 6.90 3.71 -14.97
CA ILE A 59 7.69 2.55 -14.51
C ILE A 59 7.08 1.98 -13.22
N SER A 60 6.75 2.83 -12.24
CA SER A 60 6.14 2.38 -10.99
C SER A 60 4.76 1.77 -11.21
N THR A 61 3.94 2.35 -12.08
CA THR A 61 2.61 1.82 -12.44
C THR A 61 2.73 0.43 -13.07
N LYS A 62 3.66 0.24 -14.01
CA LYS A 62 3.90 -1.07 -14.65
C LYS A 62 4.13 -2.16 -13.61
N PHE A 63 5.12 -1.97 -12.72
CA PHE A 63 5.45 -2.98 -11.72
C PHE A 63 4.37 -3.12 -10.64
N TYR A 64 3.72 -2.01 -10.28
CA TYR A 64 2.61 -2.04 -9.34
C TYR A 64 1.48 -2.92 -9.88
N MET A 65 1.06 -2.70 -11.13
CA MET A 65 -0.03 -3.44 -11.76
C MET A 65 0.28 -4.93 -11.91
N GLN A 66 1.52 -5.28 -12.30
CA GLN A 66 1.94 -6.68 -12.43
C GLN A 66 1.73 -7.49 -11.15
N THR A 67 2.04 -6.92 -9.98
CA THR A 67 1.87 -7.60 -8.69
C THR A 67 0.47 -7.39 -8.11
N PHE A 68 -0.14 -6.23 -8.33
CA PHE A 68 -1.50 -5.92 -7.91
C PHE A 68 -2.52 -6.91 -8.49
N LEU A 69 -2.45 -7.17 -9.80
CA LEU A 69 -3.38 -8.07 -10.49
C LEU A 69 -3.29 -9.52 -9.99
N LYS A 70 -2.13 -9.93 -9.48
CA LYS A 70 -1.90 -11.27 -8.90
C LYS A 70 -2.34 -11.38 -7.43
N THR A 71 -2.45 -10.25 -6.72
CA THR A 71 -2.76 -10.21 -5.28
C THR A 71 -4.21 -9.80 -4.99
N THR A 72 -4.83 -9.04 -5.89
CA THR A 72 -6.17 -8.44 -5.74
C THR A 72 -7.26 -9.43 -5.33
N GLY A 73 -7.29 -10.64 -5.88
CA GLY A 73 -8.30 -11.65 -5.53
C GLY A 73 -8.22 -12.11 -4.08
N THR A 74 -7.01 -12.28 -3.53
CA THR A 74 -6.83 -12.57 -2.10
C THR A 74 -7.15 -11.35 -1.25
N VAL A 75 -6.75 -10.16 -1.70
CA VAL A 75 -7.00 -8.90 -1.00
C VAL A 75 -8.51 -8.63 -0.89
N GLU A 76 -9.29 -8.89 -1.93
CA GLU A 76 -10.76 -8.81 -1.93
C GLU A 76 -11.37 -9.72 -0.85
N LYS A 77 -10.91 -10.97 -0.74
CA LYS A 77 -11.39 -11.90 0.29
C LYS A 77 -11.12 -11.38 1.69
N ILE A 78 -9.93 -10.83 1.95
CA ILE A 78 -9.59 -10.26 3.26
C ILE A 78 -10.40 -8.98 3.52
N ALA A 79 -10.62 -8.17 2.48
CA ALA A 79 -11.34 -6.90 2.58
C ALA A 79 -12.76 -7.06 3.16
N ASN A 80 -13.38 -8.22 2.95
CA ASN A 80 -14.69 -8.56 3.52
C ASN A 80 -14.69 -8.68 5.05
N PHE A 81 -13.53 -8.94 5.66
CA PHE A 81 -13.38 -9.04 7.12
C PHE A 81 -12.88 -7.73 7.76
N ILE A 82 -12.60 -6.69 6.96
CA ILE A 82 -12.12 -5.41 7.49
C ILE A 82 -13.29 -4.64 8.15
N PRO A 83 -13.13 -4.19 9.42
CA PRO A 83 -14.16 -3.44 10.13
C PRO A 83 -14.59 -2.17 9.39
N LYS A 84 -15.89 -1.89 9.37
CA LYS A 84 -16.45 -0.64 8.83
C LYS A 84 -16.95 0.24 9.99
N ASN A 85 -16.12 1.18 10.43
CA ASN A 85 -16.44 2.11 11.54
C ASN A 85 -17.39 3.27 11.14
N ARG A 86 -18.00 3.23 9.95
CA ARG A 86 -19.03 4.17 9.51
C ARG A 86 -20.07 3.40 8.70
N ASP A 87 -21.34 3.76 8.86
CA ASP A 87 -22.41 3.29 7.99
C ASP A 87 -22.08 3.66 6.55
N ARG A 88 -22.00 2.63 5.70
CA ARG A 88 -21.56 2.77 4.32
C ARG A 88 -22.34 1.78 3.47
N LEU A 89 -22.83 2.25 2.31
CA LEU A 89 -23.36 1.38 1.26
C LEU A 89 -22.30 0.32 0.90
N SER A 90 -22.76 -0.93 0.93
CA SER A 90 -21.95 -2.13 0.65
C SER A 90 -21.53 -2.16 -0.81
N SER A 91 -20.34 -2.69 -1.08
CA SER A 91 -19.80 -2.93 -2.43
C SER A 91 -20.23 -4.30 -3.00
N THR A 92 -21.33 -4.87 -2.52
CA THR A 92 -21.85 -6.15 -3.00
C THR A 92 -22.58 -5.96 -4.32
N LYS A 93 -22.17 -6.71 -5.35
CA LYS A 93 -22.86 -7.80 -6.06
C LYS A 93 -24.24 -7.55 -6.69
N THR A 94 -24.99 -6.56 -6.20
CA THR A 94 -26.45 -6.57 -6.21
C THR A 94 -27.02 -5.20 -6.58
N GLY A 95 -27.17 -4.99 -7.89
CA GLY A 95 -28.23 -4.17 -8.49
C GLY A 95 -28.04 -2.66 -8.53
N LEU A 96 -27.12 -2.08 -7.76
CA LEU A 96 -26.79 -0.65 -7.77
C LEU A 96 -25.29 -0.46 -7.52
N GLU A 97 -24.44 -0.92 -8.44
CA GLU A 97 -23.01 -1.00 -8.19
C GLU A 97 -22.20 0.12 -8.85
N TYR A 98 -21.52 0.89 -8.00
CA TYR A 98 -20.21 1.44 -8.34
C TYR A 98 -19.21 0.29 -8.38
N VAL A 99 -19.19 -0.46 -9.49
CA VAL A 99 -18.01 -1.28 -9.81
C VAL A 99 -16.88 -0.26 -9.95
N ARG A 100 -15.90 -0.33 -9.05
CA ARG A 100 -14.72 0.53 -9.17
C ARG A 100 -13.98 0.04 -10.40
N GLU A 101 -14.04 0.84 -11.46
CA GLU A 101 -13.24 0.63 -12.65
C GLU A 101 -11.79 0.54 -12.24
N ILE A 102 -11.10 -0.40 -12.87
CA ILE A 102 -9.67 -0.60 -12.70
C ILE A 102 -8.98 0.63 -13.30
N ILE A 103 -7.77 0.91 -12.81
CA ILE A 103 -6.99 2.08 -13.21
C ILE A 103 -7.03 2.23 -14.74
N ASN A 104 -7.43 3.41 -15.21
CA ASN A 104 -7.38 3.73 -16.63
C ASN A 104 -5.92 3.88 -17.05
N LEU A 105 -5.33 2.80 -17.57
CA LEU A 105 -3.94 2.78 -17.99
C LEU A 105 -3.70 3.65 -19.22
N GLU A 106 -4.74 3.97 -20.00
CA GLU A 106 -4.64 4.86 -21.17
C GLU A 106 -4.25 6.28 -20.73
N GLU A 107 -4.91 6.82 -19.70
CA GLU A 107 -4.59 8.16 -19.15
C GLU A 107 -3.14 8.26 -18.65
N ILE A 108 -2.62 7.18 -18.04
CA ILE A 108 -1.23 7.16 -17.58
C ILE A 108 -0.28 7.02 -18.77
N ALA A 109 -0.62 6.17 -19.73
CA ALA A 109 0.14 5.92 -20.94
C ALA A 109 0.26 7.19 -21.82
N GLU A 110 -0.75 8.06 -21.84
CA GLU A 110 -0.75 9.35 -22.55
C GLU A 110 0.23 10.37 -21.96
N LEU A 111 0.59 10.24 -20.68
CA LEU A 111 1.59 11.10 -20.06
C LEU A 111 3.02 10.70 -20.46
N MET A 112 3.23 9.45 -20.87
CA MET A 112 4.57 8.90 -21.13
C MET A 112 5.16 9.39 -22.45
N THR A 113 6.48 9.63 -22.45
CA THR A 113 7.27 9.92 -23.66
C THR A 113 7.99 8.69 -24.24
N ASP A 114 8.12 7.61 -23.45
CA ASP A 114 8.75 6.35 -23.85
C ASP A 114 7.71 5.41 -24.50
N ASP A 115 7.75 5.30 -25.83
CA ASP A 115 6.84 4.47 -26.62
C ASP A 115 6.85 2.99 -26.20
N SER A 116 8.01 2.48 -25.75
CA SER A 116 8.13 1.09 -25.32
C SER A 116 7.40 0.88 -24.00
N LEU A 117 7.58 1.79 -23.04
CA LEU A 117 6.89 1.74 -21.76
C LEU A 117 5.37 1.94 -21.94
N GLN A 118 4.97 2.82 -22.87
CA GLN A 118 3.58 3.03 -23.24
C GLN A 118 2.94 1.72 -23.75
N ALA A 119 3.60 1.03 -24.69
CA ALA A 119 3.11 -0.23 -25.22
C ALA A 119 3.03 -1.33 -24.14
N GLU A 120 4.02 -1.38 -23.22
CA GLU A 120 3.99 -2.31 -22.09
C GLU A 120 2.82 -2.05 -21.14
N LEU A 121 2.52 -0.79 -20.81
CA LEU A 121 1.40 -0.43 -19.95
C LEU A 121 0.05 -0.80 -20.59
N LEU A 122 -0.13 -0.46 -21.87
CA LEU A 122 -1.35 -0.77 -22.62
C LEU A 122 -1.53 -2.28 -22.84
N GLY A 123 -0.44 -3.05 -22.80
CA GLY A 123 -0.46 -4.51 -22.89
C GLY A 123 -0.86 -5.22 -21.59
N ILE A 124 -1.02 -4.50 -20.48
CA ILE A 124 -1.44 -5.10 -19.20
C ILE A 124 -2.94 -5.42 -19.26
N ASP A 125 -3.26 -6.70 -19.11
CA ASP A 125 -4.65 -7.13 -18.99
C ASP A 125 -5.23 -6.67 -17.65
N THR A 126 -6.06 -5.63 -17.71
CA THR A 126 -6.77 -5.09 -16.55
C THR A 126 -8.10 -5.78 -16.32
N ASN A 127 -8.52 -6.76 -17.11
CA ASN A 127 -9.82 -7.39 -16.95
C ASN A 127 -9.81 -8.48 -15.87
N ILE A 128 -9.97 -8.09 -14.60
CA ILE A 128 -10.02 -9.02 -13.47
C ILE A 128 -11.47 -9.33 -13.04
N PRO A 129 -11.77 -10.57 -12.62
CA PRO A 129 -13.12 -10.96 -12.20
C PRO A 129 -13.52 -10.48 -10.79
N CYS A 130 -12.57 -9.91 -10.03
CA CYS A 130 -12.74 -9.48 -8.63
C CYS A 130 -13.07 -8.00 -8.50
N ALA A 131 -13.81 -7.62 -7.46
CA ALA A 131 -14.05 -6.22 -7.13
C ALA A 131 -12.83 -5.61 -6.42
N VAL A 132 -12.33 -4.48 -6.92
CA VAL A 132 -11.24 -3.74 -6.26
C VAL A 132 -11.76 -3.14 -4.94
N PRO A 133 -11.17 -3.49 -3.78
CA PRO A 133 -11.62 -2.93 -2.50
C PRO A 133 -11.42 -1.43 -2.39
N ARG A 134 -12.06 -0.81 -1.39
CA ARG A 134 -11.75 0.60 -1.07
C ARG A 134 -10.33 0.74 -0.54
N ALA A 135 -9.68 1.89 -0.77
CA ALA A 135 -8.31 2.16 -0.33
C ALA A 135 -8.03 1.72 1.11
N ILE A 136 -8.86 2.12 2.09
CA ILE A 136 -8.69 1.71 3.51
C ILE A 136 -8.74 0.18 3.66
N SER A 137 -9.70 -0.49 3.02
CA SER A 137 -9.83 -1.95 3.08
C SER A 137 -8.67 -2.64 2.38
N PHE A 138 -8.26 -2.13 1.21
CA PHE A 138 -7.10 -2.62 0.46
C PHE A 138 -5.82 -2.52 1.31
N THR A 139 -5.53 -1.34 1.86
CA THR A 139 -4.37 -1.12 2.74
C THR A 139 -4.43 -2.03 3.96
N ALA A 140 -5.56 -2.08 4.66
CA ALA A 140 -5.74 -2.95 5.82
C ALA A 140 -5.47 -4.42 5.48
N SER A 141 -5.99 -4.90 4.35
CA SER A 141 -5.80 -6.28 3.88
C SER A 141 -4.36 -6.59 3.52
N MET A 142 -3.67 -5.68 2.82
CA MET A 142 -2.26 -5.82 2.47
C MET A 142 -1.36 -5.85 3.73
N TYR A 143 -1.58 -4.96 4.68
CA TYR A 143 -0.91 -5.01 5.99
C TYR A 143 -1.22 -6.29 6.77
N THR A 144 -2.46 -6.80 6.67
CA THR A 144 -2.88 -8.08 7.30
C THR A 144 -2.20 -9.29 6.67
N LEU A 145 -1.81 -9.22 5.39
CA LEU A 145 -0.98 -10.22 4.72
C LEU A 145 0.51 -10.13 5.11
N GLY A 146 0.91 -9.11 5.88
CA GLY A 146 2.31 -8.80 6.11
C GLY A 146 3.00 -8.22 4.88
N LEU A 147 2.24 -7.64 3.95
CA LEU A 147 2.72 -7.06 2.69
C LEU A 147 2.26 -5.59 2.56
N PRO A 148 2.75 -4.66 3.40
CA PRO A 148 2.49 -3.23 3.25
C PRO A 148 2.52 -2.76 1.77
N PRO A 149 1.42 -2.17 1.26
CA PRO A 149 1.28 -1.89 -0.17
C PRO A 149 2.28 -0.86 -0.71
N GLU A 150 2.94 -0.10 0.17
CA GLU A 150 3.97 0.88 -0.16
C GLU A 150 5.17 0.23 -0.89
N PHE A 151 5.40 -1.06 -0.68
CA PHE A 151 6.48 -1.79 -1.36
C PHE A 151 6.07 -2.39 -2.71
N ILE A 152 4.79 -2.40 -3.09
CA ILE A 152 4.39 -3.03 -4.35
C ILE A 152 4.99 -2.25 -5.54
N GLY A 153 5.90 -2.89 -6.28
CA GLY A 153 6.53 -2.36 -7.50
C GLY A 153 7.62 -1.32 -7.28
N ILE A 154 7.79 -0.77 -6.07
CA ILE A 154 8.72 0.34 -5.83
C ILE A 154 10.18 -0.08 -6.01
N GLY A 155 10.57 -1.26 -5.53
CA GLY A 155 11.98 -1.67 -5.62
C GLY A 155 12.43 -1.99 -7.04
N ARG A 156 11.59 -2.68 -7.83
CA ARG A 156 11.82 -2.86 -9.27
C ARG A 156 11.84 -1.52 -10.02
N CYS A 157 10.97 -0.58 -9.65
CA CYS A 157 11.03 0.79 -10.18
C CYS A 157 12.38 1.46 -9.89
N LEU A 158 12.83 1.43 -8.62
CA LEU A 158 14.12 2.00 -8.23
C LEU A 158 15.29 1.34 -8.95
N ASN A 159 15.25 0.02 -9.20
CA ASN A 159 16.26 -0.67 -10.02
C ASN A 159 16.31 -0.14 -11.46
N VAL A 160 15.15 0.09 -12.10
CA VAL A 160 15.11 0.69 -13.44
C VAL A 160 15.62 2.12 -13.43
N ILE A 161 15.26 2.93 -12.43
CA ILE A 161 15.77 4.29 -12.27
C ILE A 161 17.30 4.29 -12.15
N VAL A 162 17.88 3.40 -11.32
CA VAL A 162 19.34 3.27 -11.20
C VAL A 162 19.97 2.79 -12.51
N SER A 163 19.32 1.89 -13.23
CA SER A 163 19.83 1.42 -14.52
C SER A 163 19.84 2.52 -15.59
N LYS A 164 18.86 3.44 -15.58
CA LYS A 164 18.74 4.53 -16.55
C LYS A 164 19.57 5.76 -16.16
N TYR A 165 19.59 6.12 -14.88
CA TYR A 165 20.10 7.40 -14.37
C TYR A 165 21.21 7.27 -13.32
N GLY A 166 21.64 6.05 -13.00
CA GLY A 166 22.59 5.81 -11.91
C GLY A 166 22.03 6.22 -10.54
N ASN A 167 22.94 6.41 -9.57
CA ASN A 167 22.55 6.83 -8.22
C ASN A 167 22.01 8.28 -8.18
N GLU A 168 22.33 9.09 -9.19
CA GLU A 168 21.78 10.46 -9.32
C GLU A 168 20.26 10.43 -9.54
N GLY A 169 19.74 9.41 -10.24
CA GLY A 169 18.29 9.21 -10.38
C GLY A 169 17.58 9.03 -9.04
N ILE A 170 18.20 8.31 -8.10
CA ILE A 170 17.65 8.14 -6.74
C ILE A 170 17.68 9.46 -5.97
N ALA A 171 18.78 10.20 -6.04
CA ALA A 171 18.86 11.52 -5.41
C ALA A 171 17.77 12.47 -5.95
N ARG A 172 17.60 12.50 -7.27
CA ARG A 172 16.57 13.29 -7.95
C ARG A 172 15.15 12.87 -7.54
N LEU A 173 14.89 11.57 -7.42
CA LEU A 173 13.60 11.07 -6.94
C LEU A 173 13.34 11.54 -5.51
N LEU A 174 14.34 11.52 -4.63
CA LEU A 174 14.21 11.99 -3.25
C LEU A 174 14.06 13.52 -3.15
N ASP A 175 14.57 14.27 -4.12
CA ASP A 175 14.29 15.70 -4.20
C ASP A 175 12.82 15.98 -4.59
N CYS A 176 12.26 15.18 -5.49
CA CYS A 176 10.85 15.25 -5.90
C CYS A 176 9.89 14.69 -4.85
N TYR A 177 10.29 13.63 -4.14
CA TYR A 177 9.54 12.95 -3.08
C TYR A 177 10.39 12.82 -1.80
N PRO A 178 10.58 13.90 -1.02
CA PRO A 178 11.43 13.89 0.18
C PRO A 178 10.98 12.94 1.30
N GLN A 179 9.71 12.56 1.34
CA GLN A 179 9.18 11.68 2.39
C GLN A 179 9.26 10.19 2.03
N LEU A 180 9.69 9.82 0.82
CA LEU A 180 9.73 8.42 0.37
C LEU A 180 10.50 7.51 1.34
N TYR A 181 11.64 7.97 1.84
CA TYR A 181 12.43 7.23 2.83
C TYR A 181 11.63 6.98 4.12
N ASP A 182 10.99 8.01 4.67
CA ASP A 182 10.21 7.90 5.92
C ASP A 182 9.01 6.98 5.74
N ASP A 183 8.33 7.07 4.59
CA ASP A 183 7.15 6.26 4.27
C ASP A 183 7.51 4.77 4.17
N LEU A 184 8.57 4.44 3.44
CA LEU A 184 9.05 3.06 3.31
C LEU A 184 9.68 2.53 4.61
N SER A 185 10.39 3.37 5.35
CA SER A 185 10.97 3.00 6.65
C SER A 185 9.89 2.72 7.69
N PHE A 186 8.76 3.43 7.63
CA PHE A 186 7.60 3.12 8.46
C PHE A 186 6.96 1.79 8.05
N ALA A 187 6.65 1.63 6.75
CA ALA A 187 6.01 0.43 6.22
C ALA A 187 6.84 -0.83 6.48
N ALA A 188 8.18 -0.74 6.39
CA ALA A 188 9.10 -1.85 6.55
C ALA A 188 8.93 -2.60 7.88
N LYS A 189 8.58 -1.88 8.96
CA LYS A 189 8.35 -2.43 10.31
C LYS A 189 7.19 -3.42 10.36
N TYR A 190 6.33 -3.44 9.36
CA TYR A 190 5.11 -4.26 9.33
C TYR A 190 5.18 -5.38 8.29
N VAL A 191 6.33 -5.55 7.63
CA VAL A 191 6.54 -6.57 6.61
C VAL A 191 6.78 -7.95 7.24
N ASN A 192 6.08 -8.98 6.75
CA ASN A 192 6.33 -10.36 7.13
C ASN A 192 5.99 -11.31 5.98
N LEU A 193 6.99 -11.59 5.13
CA LEU A 193 6.84 -12.45 3.96
C LEU A 193 6.40 -13.89 4.30
N LYS A 194 6.73 -14.39 5.50
CA LYS A 194 6.34 -15.74 5.94
C LYS A 194 4.83 -15.88 6.09
N VAL A 195 4.14 -14.79 6.44
CA VAL A 195 2.69 -14.77 6.65
C VAL A 195 1.95 -15.00 5.33
N SER A 196 2.34 -14.28 4.30
CA SER A 196 1.77 -14.36 2.95
C SER A 196 2.00 -15.70 2.22
N LYS A 197 2.94 -16.54 2.68
CA LYS A 197 3.29 -17.81 2.02
C LYS A 197 2.11 -18.78 1.99
N GLY A 198 1.66 -19.12 0.78
CA GLY A 198 0.50 -19.99 0.53
C GLY A 198 -0.86 -19.28 0.63
N LEU A 199 -0.90 -17.97 0.87
CA LEU A 199 -2.12 -17.15 0.87
C LEU A 199 -2.28 -16.34 -0.42
N ILE A 200 -1.16 -15.93 -1.03
CA ILE A 200 -1.11 -15.22 -2.31
C ILE A 200 -0.35 -16.04 -3.35
N ASP A 201 -0.45 -15.61 -4.60
CA ASP A 201 0.37 -16.15 -5.69
C ASP A 201 1.87 -16.07 -5.34
N GLU A 202 2.59 -17.17 -5.54
CA GLU A 202 4.00 -17.25 -5.14
C GLU A 202 4.88 -16.35 -6.01
N SER A 203 4.55 -16.14 -7.28
CA SER A 203 5.29 -15.20 -8.13
C SER A 203 5.12 -13.76 -7.63
N ALA A 204 3.90 -13.38 -7.21
CA ALA A 204 3.65 -12.07 -6.62
C ALA A 204 4.39 -11.88 -5.28
N ARG A 205 4.50 -12.94 -4.47
CA ARG A 205 5.26 -12.90 -3.21
C ARG A 205 6.76 -12.70 -3.45
N LEU A 206 7.31 -13.33 -4.48
CA LEU A 206 8.72 -13.18 -4.88
C LEU A 206 9.00 -11.80 -5.48
N GLU A 207 8.09 -11.29 -6.32
CA GLU A 207 8.14 -9.92 -6.83
C GLU A 207 8.14 -8.89 -5.69
N TYR A 208 7.25 -9.03 -4.72
CA TYR A 208 7.22 -8.17 -3.55
C TYR A 208 8.52 -8.29 -2.73
N GLN A 209 9.06 -9.49 -2.58
CA GLN A 209 10.34 -9.70 -1.90
C GLN A 209 11.49 -8.97 -2.62
N GLU A 210 11.55 -9.05 -3.95
CA GLU A 210 12.50 -8.29 -4.76
C GLU A 210 12.33 -6.77 -4.56
N ASP A 211 11.08 -6.29 -4.52
CA ASP A 211 10.78 -4.88 -4.30
C ASP A 211 11.28 -4.41 -2.92
N LEU A 212 11.00 -5.20 -1.88
CA LEU A 212 11.46 -4.94 -0.52
C LEU A 212 12.98 -4.87 -0.45
N GLU A 213 13.67 -5.91 -0.92
CA GLU A 213 15.13 -6.01 -0.86
C GLU A 213 15.81 -4.88 -1.65
N SER A 214 15.28 -4.57 -2.83
CA SER A 214 15.81 -3.49 -3.68
C SER A 214 15.58 -2.12 -3.08
N ALA A 215 14.39 -1.83 -2.58
CA ALA A 215 14.09 -0.56 -1.93
C ALA A 215 14.94 -0.36 -0.67
N CYS A 216 15.07 -1.39 0.18
CA CYS A 216 15.88 -1.31 1.39
C CYS A 216 17.36 -1.08 1.07
N ARG A 217 17.89 -1.80 0.09
CA ARG A 217 19.29 -1.65 -0.35
C ARG A 217 19.55 -0.28 -0.96
N LEU A 218 18.70 0.18 -1.88
CA LEU A 218 18.92 1.42 -2.63
C LEU A 218 18.69 2.68 -1.80
N LEU A 219 17.77 2.63 -0.83
CA LEU A 219 17.46 3.75 0.07
C LEU A 219 18.14 3.64 1.43
N ASN A 220 18.98 2.62 1.65
CA ASN A 220 19.65 2.34 2.92
C ASN A 220 18.68 2.26 4.12
N ILE A 221 17.54 1.58 3.93
CA ILE A 221 16.58 1.32 5.01
C ILE A 221 17.08 0.12 5.82
N THR A 222 17.27 0.32 7.11
CA THR A 222 17.77 -0.70 8.05
C THR A 222 16.63 -1.35 8.85
N GLY A 223 16.91 -2.49 9.50
CA GLY A 223 15.97 -3.15 10.42
C GLY A 223 14.91 -4.05 9.78
N VAL A 224 14.95 -4.30 8.47
CA VAL A 224 13.93 -5.09 7.75
C VAL A 224 14.22 -6.60 7.79
N ASN A 225 15.50 -6.97 7.96
CA ASN A 225 16.01 -8.35 7.95
C ASN A 225 16.75 -8.73 9.24
N GLU A 226 16.81 -7.84 10.23
CA GLU A 226 17.15 -8.28 11.59
C GLU A 226 16.06 -9.30 11.96
N GLU A 227 16.45 -10.47 12.48
CA GLU A 227 15.48 -11.49 12.91
C GLU A 227 14.37 -10.77 13.64
N ILE A 228 13.18 -10.69 13.02
CA ILE A 228 12.00 -10.04 13.59
C ILE A 228 11.94 -10.62 14.99
N THR A 229 12.35 -9.82 15.98
CA THR A 229 12.50 -10.33 17.32
C THR A 229 11.12 -10.84 17.67
N GLU A 230 11.05 -12.07 18.17
CA GLU A 230 9.77 -12.69 18.52
C GLU A 230 8.95 -11.80 19.51
N ASP A 231 9.63 -10.80 20.08
CA ASP A 231 9.15 -9.75 20.97
C ASP A 231 8.31 -8.64 20.32
N GLU A 232 8.35 -8.44 19.00
CA GLU A 232 7.44 -7.48 18.38
C GLU A 232 6.04 -8.07 18.23
N PHE A 233 5.20 -7.70 19.20
CA PHE A 233 3.81 -8.16 19.33
C PHE A 233 3.01 -8.10 18.03
N TYR A 234 3.25 -7.12 17.14
CA TYR A 234 2.60 -7.02 15.83
C TYR A 234 2.82 -8.26 14.95
N HIS A 235 4.05 -8.77 14.87
CA HIS A 235 4.36 -9.94 14.05
C HIS A 235 3.86 -11.25 14.67
N THR A 236 3.77 -11.30 16.00
CA THR A 236 3.04 -12.38 16.68
C THR A 236 1.56 -12.36 16.28
N LEU A 237 0.93 -11.19 16.20
CA LEU A 237 -0.44 -11.07 15.68
C LEU A 237 -0.56 -11.60 14.25
N LEU A 238 0.33 -11.20 13.35
CA LEU A 238 0.34 -11.68 11.96
C LEU A 238 0.51 -13.20 11.85
N LYS A 239 1.44 -13.78 12.61
CA LYS A 239 1.66 -15.23 12.64
C LYS A 239 0.42 -15.98 13.15
N SER A 240 -0.28 -15.43 14.15
CA SER A 240 -1.49 -16.02 14.74
C SER A 240 -2.70 -15.98 13.82
N ILE A 241 -2.88 -14.96 12.99
CA ILE A 241 -4.03 -14.89 12.06
C ILE A 241 -3.83 -15.73 10.79
N ARG A 242 -2.59 -16.11 10.45
CA ARG A 242 -2.28 -16.87 9.24
C ARG A 242 -3.07 -18.19 9.13
N PRO A 243 -3.11 -19.07 10.16
CA PRO A 243 -3.90 -20.30 10.08
C PRO A 243 -5.40 -20.04 9.87
N ILE A 244 -5.93 -18.96 10.45
CA ILE A 244 -7.33 -18.56 10.28
C ILE A 244 -7.59 -18.16 8.82
N LEU A 245 -6.72 -17.34 8.23
CA LEU A 245 -6.81 -16.96 6.81
C LEU A 245 -6.72 -18.20 5.90
N MET A 246 -5.81 -19.13 6.18
CA MET A 246 -5.69 -20.38 5.41
C MET A 246 -6.97 -21.22 5.51
N HIS A 247 -7.56 -21.34 6.70
CA HIS A 247 -8.81 -22.07 6.92
C HIS A 247 -10.00 -21.43 6.17
N LEU A 248 -10.12 -20.10 6.25
CA LEU A 248 -11.19 -19.35 5.57
C LEU A 248 -11.05 -19.35 4.04
N PHE A 249 -9.84 -19.53 3.50
CA PHE A 249 -9.62 -19.64 2.05
C PHE A 249 -9.67 -21.07 1.52
N GLY A 250 -9.35 -22.06 2.37
CA GLY A 250 -9.25 -23.48 2.01
C GLY A 250 -10.53 -24.29 2.26
N SER A 251 -11.49 -23.75 3.01
CA SER A 251 -12.80 -24.40 3.15
C SER A 251 -13.52 -24.38 1.79
N GLN A 252 -13.63 -25.55 1.17
CA GLN A 252 -14.75 -25.80 0.27
C GLN A 252 -16.04 -25.41 1.02
N SER A 253 -17.02 -24.92 0.29
CA SER A 253 -18.34 -24.53 0.79
C SER A 253 -19.07 -25.73 1.43
N ASP A 254 -18.58 -26.21 2.56
CA ASP A 254 -19.08 -27.37 3.27
C ASP A 254 -20.12 -26.95 4.30
N LEU A 255 -21.13 -27.80 4.40
CA LEU A 255 -22.48 -27.62 4.94
C LEU A 255 -22.60 -27.22 6.42
N PHE A 256 -21.50 -26.89 7.12
CA PHE A 256 -21.49 -26.49 8.53
C PHE A 256 -20.74 -25.16 8.68
N ASN A 257 -21.50 -24.07 8.57
CA ASN A 257 -21.04 -22.69 8.53
C ASN A 257 -20.70 -22.15 9.94
N ASP A 258 -19.90 -22.88 10.72
CA ASP A 258 -19.60 -22.57 12.12
C ASP A 258 -18.31 -21.74 12.28
N SER A 259 -18.00 -20.89 11.29
CA SER A 259 -16.76 -20.07 11.25
C SER A 259 -16.89 -18.71 11.94
N GLU A 260 -17.97 -18.48 12.70
CA GLU A 260 -18.25 -17.16 13.29
C GLU A 260 -17.22 -16.78 14.36
N GLU A 261 -16.72 -17.73 15.13
CA GLU A 261 -15.69 -17.44 16.14
C GLU A 261 -14.34 -17.12 15.48
N GLU A 262 -13.93 -17.84 14.43
CA GLU A 262 -12.73 -17.52 13.65
C GLU A 262 -12.82 -16.14 13.02
N LYS A 263 -13.98 -15.76 12.47
CA LYS A 263 -14.21 -14.42 11.91
C LYS A 263 -14.09 -13.34 12.98
N LYS A 264 -14.65 -13.58 14.16
CA LYS A 264 -14.57 -12.65 15.30
C LYS A 264 -13.14 -12.47 15.77
N ILE A 265 -12.39 -13.57 15.91
CA ILE A 265 -10.96 -13.53 16.22
C ILE A 265 -10.23 -12.75 15.13
N LEU A 266 -10.39 -13.09 13.85
CA LEU A 266 -9.73 -12.37 12.76
C LEU A 266 -10.01 -10.86 12.81
N HIS A 267 -11.26 -10.47 13.03
CA HIS A 267 -11.68 -9.09 13.14
C HIS A 267 -11.00 -8.34 14.32
N GLU A 268 -10.96 -8.95 15.51
CA GLU A 268 -10.29 -8.37 16.68
C GLU A 268 -8.79 -8.18 16.44
N TRP A 269 -8.13 -9.13 15.80
CA TRP A 269 -6.68 -9.09 15.55
C TRP A 269 -6.34 -8.06 14.46
N ILE A 270 -7.17 -7.92 13.42
CA ILE A 270 -7.05 -6.85 12.42
C ILE A 270 -7.14 -5.47 13.08
N ILE A 271 -8.10 -5.26 13.99
CA ILE A 271 -8.23 -4.00 14.75
C ILE A 271 -7.00 -3.76 15.60
N LYS A 272 -6.52 -4.78 16.31
CA LYS A 272 -5.35 -4.65 17.20
C LYS A 272 -4.09 -4.29 16.42
N MET A 273 -3.86 -4.92 15.27
CA MET A 273 -2.79 -4.56 14.34
C MET A 273 -2.96 -3.12 13.82
N GLY A 274 -4.20 -2.70 13.50
CA GLY A 274 -4.53 -1.33 13.10
C GLY A 274 -4.12 -0.30 14.15
N LYS A 275 -4.40 -0.58 15.43
CA LYS A 275 -3.99 0.28 16.54
C LYS A 275 -2.47 0.38 16.69
N LEU A 276 -1.75 -0.74 16.54
CA LEU A 276 -0.28 -0.77 16.64
C LEU A 276 0.42 0.05 15.54
N ARG A 277 -0.20 0.15 14.35
CA ARG A 277 0.30 1.00 13.26
C ARG A 277 -0.32 2.41 13.21
N GLY A 278 -1.27 2.73 14.11
CA GLY A 278 -1.91 4.05 14.18
C GLY A 278 -3.02 4.32 13.16
N SER A 279 -3.35 3.35 12.29
CA SER A 279 -4.51 3.41 11.39
C SER A 279 -4.92 2.02 10.94
N LEU A 280 -6.21 1.81 10.66
CA LEU A 280 -6.67 0.58 10.00
C LEU A 280 -6.12 0.47 8.57
N GLY A 281 -6.01 1.58 7.85
CA GLY A 281 -5.53 1.66 6.47
C GLY A 281 -5.78 3.04 5.88
#